data_AF-A0A7S4NUN0-F1
#
_entry.id   AF-A0A7S4NUN0-F1
#
_cell.length_a   1.000
_cell.length_b   1.000
_cell.length_c   1.000
_cell.angle_alpha   90.00
_cell.angle_beta   90.00
_cell.angle_gamma   90.00
#
_symmetry.space_group_name_H-M   'P 1'
#
loop_
_entity.id
_entity.type
_entity.pdbx_description
1 polymer ?
#
loop_
_entity_poly.entity_id
_entity_poly.type
_entity_poly.pdbx_seq_one_letter_code
_entity_poly.pdbx_strand_id
1 'polypeptide(L)'
;MEKRRKILAQCLRGWKERKESSTRDSFSLQTLSRTFIGQDLAIRRSTNRLRNRLEGWGRRDKPLVLVFWGPSGTGKTELAKQLASILHNESAAKLLREKKFVQIPMGQYKDENSAANLVGPPVGI
;
A
#
# COMPACT_ATOMS: atom_id res chain seq x y z
N MET A 1 -7.31 24.26 30.36
CA MET A 1 -6.32 24.69 29.34
C MET A 1 -5.05 23.82 29.36
N GLU A 2 -4.46 23.57 30.53
CA GLU A 2 -3.27 22.72 30.77
C GLU A 2 -3.27 21.35 30.07
N LYS A 3 -4.37 20.61 30.21
CA LYS A 3 -4.52 19.23 29.72
C LYS A 3 -4.42 19.13 28.19
N ARG A 4 -5.01 20.10 27.47
CA ARG A 4 -4.95 20.18 25.99
C ARG A 4 -3.52 20.49 25.51
N ARG A 5 -2.78 21.35 26.21
CA ARG A 5 -1.38 21.66 25.90
C ARG A 5 -0.46 20.46 26.11
N LYS A 6 -0.65 19.69 27.18
CA LYS A 6 0.11 18.44 27.42
C LYS A 6 -0.12 17.40 26.32
N ILE A 7 -1.38 17.19 25.90
CA ILE A 7 -1.70 16.25 24.81
C ILE A 7 -1.07 16.71 23.49
N LEU A 8 -1.19 17.98 23.14
CA LEU A 8 -0.55 18.53 21.93
C LEU A 8 0.97 18.39 21.97
N ALA A 9 1.62 18.68 23.10
CA ALA A 9 3.06 18.52 23.26
C ALA A 9 3.53 17.05 23.20
N GLN A 10 2.70 16.11 23.68
CA GLN A 10 2.96 14.67 23.57
C GLN A 10 2.79 14.18 22.14
N CYS A 11 1.75 14.63 21.44
CA CYS A 11 1.55 14.37 20.01
C CYS A 11 2.71 14.93 19.18
N LEU A 12 3.15 16.16 19.45
CA LEU A 12 4.27 16.81 18.74
C LEU A 12 5.61 16.11 18.98
N ARG A 13 5.90 15.67 20.21
CA ARG A 13 7.09 14.86 20.50
C ARG A 13 7.07 13.52 19.78
N GLY A 14 5.95 12.80 19.85
CA GLY A 14 5.76 11.56 19.12
C GLY A 14 5.83 11.74 17.60
N TRP A 15 5.50 12.92 17.07
CA TRP A 15 5.64 13.27 15.66
C TRP A 15 7.09 13.58 15.26
N LYS A 16 7.88 14.15 16.18
CA LYS A 16 9.29 14.49 16.00
C LYS A 16 10.20 13.26 16.06
N GLU A 17 9.99 12.35 16.99
CA GLU A 17 10.76 11.09 17.04
C GLU A 17 10.45 10.16 15.86
N ARG A 18 9.20 10.14 15.39
CA ARG A 18 8.82 9.42 14.16
C ARG A 18 9.33 10.08 12.89
N LYS A 19 9.80 11.34 12.94
CA LYS A 19 10.44 11.99 11.78
C LYS A 19 11.77 11.36 11.38
N GLU A 20 12.50 10.82 12.34
CA GLU A 20 13.83 10.24 12.17
C GLU A 20 13.83 8.76 11.76
N SER A 21 12.68 8.09 11.65
CA SER A 21 12.64 6.66 11.36
C SER A 21 13.08 6.34 9.92
N SER A 22 14.11 5.50 9.80
CA SER A 22 14.73 5.00 8.55
C SER A 22 13.75 4.57 7.44
N THR A 23 12.53 4.14 7.81
CA THR A 23 11.46 3.73 6.88
C THR A 23 10.97 4.85 5.94
N ARG A 24 11.23 6.13 6.25
CA ARG A 24 10.71 7.25 5.45
C ARG A 24 11.39 7.40 4.09
N ASP A 25 12.69 7.11 4.03
CA ASP A 25 13.50 7.23 2.81
C ASP A 25 13.16 6.14 1.79
N SER A 26 12.83 4.94 2.26
CA SER A 26 12.46 3.81 1.39
C SER A 26 11.24 4.12 0.50
N PHE A 27 10.28 4.88 1.03
CA PHE A 27 9.09 5.33 0.29
C PHE A 27 9.24 6.70 -0.37
N SER A 28 10.46 7.25 -0.46
CA SER A 28 10.65 8.60 -1.02
C SER A 28 10.17 8.64 -2.48
N LEU A 29 9.66 9.81 -2.88
CA LEU A 29 9.31 10.06 -4.28
C LEU A 29 10.52 9.83 -5.19
N GLN A 30 11.73 10.18 -4.74
CA GLN A 30 12.96 10.00 -5.50
C GLN A 30 13.23 8.53 -5.84
N THR A 31 12.90 7.59 -4.95
CA THR A 31 13.08 6.15 -5.20
C THR A 31 12.15 5.66 -6.31
N LEU A 32 10.87 6.07 -6.28
CA LEU A 32 9.84 5.59 -7.22
C LEU A 32 9.77 6.40 -8.54
N SER A 33 10.15 7.68 -8.52
CA SER A 33 10.19 8.54 -9.71
C SER A 33 11.28 8.13 -10.71
N ARG A 34 12.25 7.29 -10.32
CA ARG A 34 13.20 6.66 -11.26
C ARG A 34 12.53 5.65 -12.19
N THR A 35 11.43 5.04 -11.75
CA THR A 35 10.74 3.95 -12.49
C THR A 35 9.47 4.45 -13.16
N PHE A 36 8.79 5.44 -12.57
CA PHE A 36 7.53 5.99 -13.08
C PHE A 36 7.69 7.46 -13.45
N ILE A 37 7.54 7.76 -14.75
CA ILE A 37 7.66 9.12 -15.28
C ILE A 37 6.25 9.75 -15.38
N GLY A 38 6.09 10.96 -14.85
CA GLY A 38 4.85 11.76 -15.01
C GLY A 38 3.67 11.36 -14.12
N GLN A 39 3.87 10.51 -13.10
CA GLN A 39 2.81 10.03 -12.21
C GLN A 39 2.97 10.48 -10.75
N ASP A 40 3.63 11.62 -10.53
CA ASP A 40 4.02 12.09 -9.20
C ASP A 40 2.86 12.18 -8.20
N LEU A 41 1.68 12.61 -8.64
CA LEU A 41 0.50 12.69 -7.76
C LEU A 41 0.06 11.31 -7.26
N ALA A 42 0.03 10.30 -8.14
CA ALA A 42 -0.37 8.94 -7.80
C ALA A 42 0.63 8.32 -6.83
N ILE A 43 1.93 8.47 -7.11
CA ILE A 43 3.04 7.98 -6.27
C ILE A 43 2.99 8.67 -4.90
N ARG A 44 2.83 9.99 -4.85
CA ARG A 44 2.79 10.75 -3.60
C ARG A 44 1.59 10.37 -2.74
N ARG A 45 0.41 10.18 -3.35
CA ARG A 45 -0.80 9.75 -2.62
C ARG A 45 -0.68 8.33 -2.08
N SER A 46 -0.19 7.38 -2.88
CA SER A 46 -0.02 5.99 -2.45
C SER A 46 1.04 5.86 -1.34
N THR A 47 2.21 6.47 -1.51
CA THR A 47 3.28 6.46 -0.51
C THR A 47 2.86 7.13 0.79
N ASN A 48 2.19 8.28 0.75
CA ASN A 48 1.68 8.93 1.97
C ASN A 48 0.64 8.07 2.69
N ARG A 49 -0.30 7.46 1.97
CA ARG A 49 -1.31 6.59 2.58
C ARG A 49 -0.67 5.37 3.23
N LEU A 50 0.34 4.80 2.59
CA LEU A 50 1.07 3.65 3.09
C LEU A 50 1.93 3.97 4.32
N ARG A 51 2.65 5.10 4.30
CA ARG A 51 3.38 5.63 5.47
C ARG A 51 2.45 5.84 6.65
N ASN A 52 1.31 6.49 6.43
CA ASN A 52 0.31 6.69 7.47
C ASN A 52 -0.12 5.35 8.09
N ARG A 53 -0.33 4.32 7.27
CA ARG A 53 -0.67 2.98 7.76
C ARG A 53 0.44 2.37 8.62
N LEU A 54 1.70 2.46 8.20
CA LEU A 54 2.86 1.94 8.93
C LEU A 54 3.10 2.67 10.25
N GLU A 55 2.90 3.98 10.27
CA GLU A 55 2.98 4.81 11.48
C GLU A 55 1.75 4.65 12.41
N GLY A 56 0.78 3.83 12.00
CA GLY A 56 -0.41 3.49 12.79
C GLY A 56 -1.51 4.55 12.78
N TRP A 57 -1.49 5.46 11.80
CA TRP A 57 -2.53 6.46 11.56
C TRP A 57 -3.69 5.87 10.74
N GLY A 58 -4.91 6.20 11.14
CA GLY A 58 -6.14 5.72 10.52
C GLY A 58 -6.69 4.46 11.18
N ARG A 59 -7.67 3.85 10.52
CA ARG A 59 -8.46 2.72 11.03
C ARG A 59 -7.65 1.42 11.03
N ARG A 60 -7.12 1.01 12.19
CA ARG A 60 -6.33 -0.23 12.35
C ARG A 60 -7.15 -1.49 12.08
N ASP A 61 -8.45 -1.43 12.36
CA ASP A 61 -9.48 -2.45 12.14
C ASP A 61 -9.73 -2.78 10.67
N LYS A 62 -9.28 -1.93 9.74
CA LYS A 62 -9.50 -2.12 8.29
C LYS A 62 -8.19 -2.31 7.54
N PRO A 63 -8.16 -3.15 6.48
CA PRO A 63 -7.01 -3.28 5.63
C PRO A 63 -6.74 -1.97 4.88
N LEU A 64 -5.47 -1.75 4.51
CA LEU A 64 -5.12 -0.68 3.59
C LEU A 64 -5.56 -1.08 2.17
N VAL A 65 -6.41 -0.27 1.57
CA VAL A 65 -6.87 -0.45 0.18
C VAL A 65 -6.40 0.74 -0.65
N LEU A 66 -5.82 0.45 -1.81
CA LEU A 66 -5.43 1.42 -2.83
C LEU A 66 -6.11 1.02 -4.14
N VAL A 67 -6.64 2.01 -4.86
CA VAL A 67 -7.25 1.81 -6.18
C VAL A 67 -6.47 2.65 -7.17
N PHE A 68 -5.92 1.99 -8.19
CA PHE A 68 -5.25 2.64 -9.31
C PHE A 68 -6.14 2.55 -10.54
N TRP A 69 -6.49 3.71 -11.11
CA TRP A 69 -7.38 3.81 -12.26
C TRP A 69 -6.73 4.57 -13.41
N GLY A 70 -7.06 4.21 -14.66
CA GLY A 70 -6.56 4.84 -15.88
C GLY A 70 -6.49 3.86 -17.07
N PRO A 71 -5.93 4.28 -18.22
CA PRO A 71 -5.86 3.45 -19.43
C PRO A 71 -4.92 2.24 -19.30
N SER A 72 -5.12 1.19 -20.10
CA SER A 72 -4.24 0.02 -20.08
C SER A 72 -2.79 0.38 -20.44
N GLY A 73 -1.82 -0.33 -19.88
CA GLY A 73 -0.40 -0.12 -20.19
C GLY A 73 0.30 1.00 -19.39
N THR A 74 -0.41 1.80 -18.60
CA THR A 74 0.20 2.92 -17.83
C THR A 74 1.00 2.52 -16.58
N GLY A 75 1.25 1.22 -16.35
CA GLY A 75 2.04 0.76 -15.20
C GLY A 75 1.32 0.64 -13.86
N LYS A 76 -0.02 0.59 -13.81
CA LYS A 76 -0.79 0.40 -12.56
C LYS A 76 -0.37 -0.83 -11.76
N THR A 77 -0.25 -1.97 -12.44
CA THR A 77 0.17 -3.23 -11.83
C THR A 77 1.62 -3.18 -11.38
N GLU A 78 2.47 -2.49 -12.14
CA GLU A 78 3.88 -2.34 -11.81
C GLU A 78 4.06 -1.48 -10.56
N LEU A 79 3.28 -0.40 -10.41
CA LEU A 79 3.29 0.43 -9.20
C LEU A 79 2.89 -0.40 -7.96
N ALA A 80 1.91 -1.29 -8.08
CA ALA A 80 1.54 -2.19 -7.01
C ALA A 80 2.69 -3.15 -6.61
N LYS A 81 3.41 -3.72 -7.59
CA LYS A 81 4.57 -4.58 -7.35
C LYS A 81 5.71 -3.83 -6.67
N GLN A 82 6.02 -2.62 -7.13
CA GLN A 82 7.08 -1.78 -6.54
C GLN A 82 6.76 -1.39 -5.09
N LEU A 83 5.50 -1.01 -4.80
CA LEU A 83 5.07 -0.73 -3.44
C LEU A 83 5.18 -1.97 -2.52
N ALA A 84 4.83 -3.16 -3.03
CA ALA A 84 5.01 -4.40 -2.28
C ALA A 84 6.49 -4.70 -2.03
N SER A 85 7.35 -4.47 -3.04
CA SER A 85 8.80 -4.63 -2.92
C SER A 85 9.37 -3.78 -1.77
N ILE A 86 8.95 -2.52 -1.68
CA ILE A 86 9.39 -1.61 -0.62
C ILE A 86 8.84 -2.05 0.75
N LEU A 87 7.58 -2.50 0.81
CA LEU A 87 6.95 -2.93 2.07
C LEU A 87 7.62 -4.15 2.69
N HIS A 88 8.01 -5.11 1.86
CA HIS A 88 8.63 -6.34 2.31
C HIS A 88 10.16 -6.29 2.29
N ASN A 89 10.74 -5.19 1.81
CA ASN A 89 12.18 -5.03 1.60
C ASN A 89 12.82 -6.19 0.81
N GLU A 90 12.09 -6.69 -0.19
CA GLU A 90 12.42 -7.86 -1.01
C GLU A 90 12.06 -7.58 -2.47
N SER A 91 12.68 -8.27 -3.42
CA SER A 91 12.37 -8.08 -4.85
C SER A 91 10.98 -8.63 -5.21
N ALA A 92 10.30 -7.98 -6.16
CA ALA A 92 8.98 -8.43 -6.62
C ALA A 92 8.96 -9.91 -7.08
N ALA A 93 10.05 -10.39 -7.68
CA ALA A 93 10.19 -11.80 -8.07
C ALA A 93 10.22 -12.74 -6.85
N LYS A 94 10.92 -12.35 -5.78
CA LYS A 94 10.95 -13.10 -4.52
C LYS A 94 9.57 -13.11 -3.86
N LEU A 95 8.86 -11.98 -3.87
CA LEU A 95 7.51 -11.88 -3.31
C LEU A 95 6.49 -12.78 -4.01
N LEU A 96 6.60 -12.91 -5.34
CA LEU A 96 5.77 -13.83 -6.12
C LEU A 96 6.06 -15.28 -5.78
N ARG A 97 7.35 -15.65 -5.63
CA ARG A 97 7.76 -17.01 -5.27
C ARG A 97 7.32 -17.42 -3.87
N GLU A 98 7.39 -16.49 -2.92
CA GLU A 98 7.04 -16.73 -1.51
C GLU A 98 5.55 -16.48 -1.21
N LYS A 99 4.71 -16.25 -2.23
CA LYS A 99 3.28 -15.96 -2.11
C LYS A 99 2.95 -14.76 -1.19
N LYS A 100 3.90 -13.83 -1.02
CA LYS A 100 3.71 -12.56 -0.31
C LYS A 100 3.00 -11.51 -1.19
N PHE A 101 3.10 -11.66 -2.51
CA PHE A 101 2.31 -10.91 -3.49
C PHE A 101 1.44 -11.86 -4.30
N VAL A 102 0.13 -11.70 -4.21
CA VAL A 102 -0.85 -12.55 -4.93
C VAL A 102 -1.47 -11.74 -6.06
N GLN A 103 -1.25 -12.17 -7.29
CA GLN A 103 -1.88 -11.59 -8.47
C GLN A 103 -3.12 -12.39 -8.84
N ILE A 104 -4.28 -11.74 -8.79
CA ILE A 104 -5.55 -12.37 -9.15
C ILE A 104 -6.01 -11.82 -10.51
N PRO A 105 -5.97 -12.62 -11.58
CA PRO A 105 -6.37 -12.17 -12.91
C PRO A 105 -7.90 -12.03 -13.00
N MET A 106 -8.42 -10.83 -12.72
CA MET A 106 -9.87 -10.54 -12.72
C MET A 106 -10.59 -10.89 -14.03
N GLY A 107 -9.87 -10.94 -15.17
CA GLY A 107 -10.43 -11.36 -16.45
C GLY A 107 -10.95 -12.80 -16.47
N GLN A 108 -10.53 -13.65 -15.51
CA GLN A 108 -11.00 -15.02 -15.34
C GLN A 108 -12.27 -15.13 -14.46
N TYR A 109 -12.72 -14.03 -13.86
CA TYR A 109 -13.81 -13.98 -12.89
C TYR A 109 -14.97 -13.11 -13.39
N LYS A 110 -15.39 -13.32 -14.64
CA LYS A 110 -16.42 -12.49 -15.29
C LYS A 110 -17.84 -12.94 -14.95
N ASP A 111 -18.03 -14.25 -14.76
CA ASP A 111 -19.33 -14.89 -14.57
C ASP A 111 -19.52 -15.31 -13.12
N GLU A 112 -20.76 -15.40 -12.63
CA GLU A 112 -21.07 -15.77 -11.24
C GLU A 112 -20.45 -17.11 -10.83
N ASN A 113 -20.50 -18.11 -11.71
CA ASN A 113 -19.88 -19.43 -11.48
C ASN A 113 -18.35 -19.35 -11.37
N SER A 114 -17.72 -18.43 -12.12
CA SER A 114 -16.28 -18.21 -12.03
C SER A 114 -15.88 -17.42 -10.78
N ALA A 115 -16.73 -16.49 -10.32
CA ALA A 115 -16.54 -15.75 -9.07
C ALA A 115 -16.59 -16.67 -7.83
N ALA A 116 -17.41 -17.73 -7.86
CA ALA A 116 -17.45 -18.73 -6.79
C ALA A 116 -16.07 -19.36 -6.53
N ASN A 117 -15.24 -19.57 -7.56
CA ASN A 117 -13.89 -20.11 -7.40
C ASN A 117 -12.95 -19.19 -6.59
N LEU A 118 -13.23 -17.88 -6.52
CA LEU A 118 -12.42 -16.93 -5.75
C LEU A 118 -12.70 -17.03 -4.24
N VAL A 119 -13.96 -17.28 -3.88
CA VAL A 119 -14.41 -17.41 -2.49
C VAL A 119 -14.26 -18.85 -1.99
N GLY A 120 -14.31 -19.81 -2.91
CA GLY A 120 -14.38 -21.25 -2.65
C GLY A 120 -15.79 -21.79 -2.93
N PRO A 121 -15.94 -23.12 -3.05
CA PRO A 121 -17.25 -23.73 -3.22
C PRO A 121 -18.17 -23.29 -2.07
N PRO A 122 -19.46 -23.02 -2.35
CA PRO A 122 -20.41 -22.71 -1.31
C PRO A 122 -20.41 -23.86 -0.28
N VAL A 123 -20.35 -23.52 1.00
CA VAL A 123 -20.35 -24.51 2.08
C VAL A 123 -21.76 -25.10 2.17
N GLY A 124 -21.93 -26.37 1.74
CA GLY A 124 -23.16 -27.15 1.94
C GLY A 124 -23.97 -27.48 0.68
N ILE A 125 -23.40 -28.30 -0.21
CA ILE A 125 -24.17 -29.34 -0.91
C ILE A 125 -23.86 -30.66 -0.21
#